data_AF-A0A7G5DZF6-F1
#
_entry.id   AF-A0A7G5DZF6-F1
#
_cell.length_a   1.000
_cell.length_b   1.000
_cell.length_c   1.000
_cell.angle_alpha   90.00
_cell.angle_beta   90.00
_cell.angle_gamma   90.00
#
_symmetry.space_group_name_H-M   'P 1'
#
loop_
_entity.id
_entity.type
_entity.pdbx_description
1 polymer ?
#
loop_
_entity_poly.entity_id
_entity_poly.type
_entity_poly.pdbx_seq_one_letter_code
_entity_poly.pdbx_strand_id
1 'polypeptide(L)'
;MIVTTTNSIEGREISRYNDPIAANVVIGTNIFSDIGASYVDFFGGRSTSYEKKIQEMYKRVTETLKQRAQAIRADAIIGLSVDIDEISGKGSQMFMITAVGTPVHLKEVARVPMEKQDDLLDGELIQQKVRADIILENYKSVEFMNKDTAEFIATSGLREFELLVVEAINWSVGA
;
A
#
# COMPACT_ATOMS: atom_id res chain seq x y z
N MET A 1 1.32 2.84 -11.79
CA MET A 1 -0.11 2.94 -11.42
C MET A 1 -0.49 1.71 -10.63
N ILE A 2 -1.04 1.90 -9.43
CA ILE A 2 -1.54 0.80 -8.59
C ILE A 2 -2.88 0.32 -9.17
N VAL A 3 -3.12 -0.98 -9.19
CA VAL A 3 -4.42 -1.57 -9.55
C VAL A 3 -4.75 -2.62 -8.51
N THR A 4 -5.95 -2.55 -7.93
CA THR A 4 -6.38 -3.49 -6.88
C THR A 4 -7.83 -3.89 -7.06
N THR A 5 -8.14 -5.11 -6.64
CA THR A 5 -9.51 -5.62 -6.52
C THR A 5 -10.23 -5.08 -5.28
N THR A 6 -9.48 -4.52 -4.31
CA THR A 6 -10.03 -3.89 -3.11
C THR A 6 -10.60 -2.50 -3.42
N ASN A 7 -11.49 -2.01 -2.55
CA ASN A 7 -12.10 -0.67 -2.68
C ASN A 7 -11.23 0.45 -2.04
N SER A 8 -10.09 0.10 -1.47
CA SER A 8 -9.17 1.03 -0.79
C SER A 8 -7.72 0.59 -0.95
N ILE A 9 -6.79 1.51 -0.71
CA ILE A 9 -5.35 1.26 -0.66
C ILE A 9 -4.86 1.62 0.75
N GLU A 10 -4.27 0.67 1.45
CA GLU A 10 -3.77 0.88 2.81
C GLU A 10 -2.69 1.96 2.85
N GLY A 11 -2.73 2.80 3.89
CA GLY A 11 -1.79 3.92 4.08
C GLY A 11 -1.93 5.06 3.05
N ARG A 12 -2.96 5.05 2.19
CA ARG A 12 -3.20 6.07 1.18
C ARG A 12 -4.65 6.55 1.22
N GLU A 13 -4.85 7.85 1.38
CA GLU A 13 -6.17 8.48 1.28
C GLU A 13 -6.52 8.75 -0.19
N ILE A 14 -7.75 8.45 -0.61
CA ILE A 14 -8.26 8.78 -1.96
C ILE A 14 -8.78 10.22 -1.94
N SER A 15 -8.23 11.09 -2.78
CA SER A 15 -8.61 12.50 -2.89
C SER A 15 -9.72 12.76 -3.91
N ARG A 16 -9.83 11.93 -4.95
CA ARG A 16 -10.87 12.05 -5.98
C ARG A 16 -11.19 10.71 -6.63
N TYR A 17 -12.48 10.42 -6.77
CA TYR A 17 -13.00 9.31 -7.57
C TYR A 17 -13.40 9.81 -8.97
N ASN A 18 -13.08 9.02 -10.00
CA ASN A 18 -13.55 9.25 -11.36
C ASN A 18 -14.66 8.27 -11.71
N ASP A 19 -15.33 8.49 -12.84
CA ASP A 19 -16.30 7.51 -13.36
C ASP A 19 -15.62 6.15 -13.60
N PRO A 20 -16.31 5.03 -13.30
CA PRO A 20 -15.82 3.71 -13.62
C PRO A 20 -15.51 3.57 -15.11
N ILE A 21 -14.40 2.92 -15.42
CA ILE A 21 -13.98 2.61 -16.77
C ILE A 21 -14.04 1.11 -17.00
N ALA A 22 -14.29 0.73 -18.25
CA ALA A 22 -14.24 -0.65 -18.71
C ALA A 22 -13.12 -0.85 -19.73
N ALA A 23 -12.70 -2.08 -19.98
CA ALA A 23 -11.89 -2.48 -21.11
C ALA A 23 -12.29 -3.91 -21.51
N ASN A 24 -12.37 -4.17 -22.81
CA ASN A 24 -12.87 -5.45 -23.33
C ASN A 24 -11.85 -6.05 -24.30
N VAL A 25 -11.69 -7.37 -24.26
CA VAL A 25 -10.89 -8.11 -25.24
C VAL A 25 -11.65 -9.35 -25.69
N VAL A 26 -11.75 -9.55 -27.01
CA VAL A 26 -12.47 -10.69 -27.59
C VAL A 26 -11.51 -11.77 -28.06
N ILE A 27 -11.81 -13.01 -27.74
CA ILE A 27 -11.07 -14.21 -28.12
C ILE A 27 -11.92 -15.01 -29.13
N GLY A 28 -11.34 -15.29 -30.29
CA GLY A 28 -11.96 -16.10 -31.34
C GLY A 28 -11.79 -17.61 -31.12
N THR A 29 -12.62 -18.38 -31.82
CA THR A 29 -12.71 -19.86 -31.72
C THR A 29 -11.37 -20.56 -31.99
N ASN A 30 -10.55 -20.06 -32.92
CA ASN A 30 -9.24 -20.65 -33.24
C ASN A 30 -8.32 -20.74 -32.02
N ILE A 31 -8.38 -19.77 -31.10
CA ILE A 31 -7.52 -19.76 -29.91
C ILE A 31 -7.91 -20.90 -28.96
N PHE A 32 -9.18 -21.29 -28.90
CA PHE A 32 -9.64 -22.42 -28.07
C PHE A 32 -9.58 -23.76 -28.81
N SER A 33 -9.74 -23.78 -30.14
CA SER A 33 -9.56 -24.99 -30.96
C SER A 33 -8.15 -25.58 -30.83
N ASP A 34 -7.12 -24.73 -30.76
CA ASP A 34 -5.73 -25.17 -30.52
C ASP A 34 -5.52 -25.83 -29.15
N ILE A 35 -6.38 -25.51 -28.17
CA ILE A 35 -6.32 -26.07 -26.81
C ILE A 35 -6.91 -27.48 -26.80
N GLY A 36 -7.98 -27.72 -27.58
CA GLY A 36 -8.59 -29.04 -27.73
C GLY A 36 -7.75 -30.03 -28.54
N ALA A 37 -6.88 -29.56 -29.43
CA ALA A 37 -6.00 -30.41 -30.24
C ALA A 37 -4.71 -30.86 -29.52
N SER A 38 -4.30 -30.16 -28.47
CA SER A 38 -3.08 -30.44 -27.70
C SER A 38 -3.43 -31.00 -26.31
N TYR A 39 -3.68 -32.30 -26.26
CA TYR A 39 -3.69 -33.13 -25.06
C TYR A 39 -4.77 -32.81 -24.00
N VAL A 40 -5.86 -33.56 -24.17
CA VAL A 40 -6.67 -34.14 -23.10
C VAL A 40 -5.76 -35.05 -22.24
N ASP A 41 -4.91 -34.49 -21.39
CA ASP A 41 -4.19 -35.26 -20.36
C ASP A 41 -5.10 -35.48 -19.15
N PHE A 42 -6.09 -36.34 -19.39
CA PHE A 42 -6.56 -37.49 -18.61
C PHE A 42 -6.83 -37.43 -17.09
N PHE A 43 -6.36 -36.47 -16.28
CA PHE A 43 -6.71 -36.39 -14.84
C PHE A 43 -6.57 -34.96 -14.27
N GLY A 44 -7.58 -34.10 -14.46
CA GLY A 44 -7.83 -32.91 -13.62
C GLY A 44 -6.74 -31.81 -13.49
N GLY A 45 -5.64 -31.82 -14.24
CA GLY A 45 -4.47 -30.97 -14.00
C GLY A 45 -4.14 -30.00 -15.12
N ARG A 46 -4.41 -28.70 -14.92
CA ARG A 46 -3.81 -27.50 -15.56
C ARG A 46 -3.33 -27.64 -17.02
N SER A 47 -4.12 -27.13 -17.97
CA SER A 47 -3.65 -26.92 -19.34
C SER A 47 -2.75 -25.69 -19.40
N THR A 48 -1.43 -25.88 -19.42
CA THR A 48 -0.42 -24.80 -19.48
C THR A 48 -0.65 -23.85 -20.65
N SER A 49 -1.14 -24.36 -21.80
CA SER A 49 -1.43 -23.54 -22.99
C SER A 49 -2.70 -22.71 -22.82
N TYR A 50 -3.76 -23.26 -22.22
CA TYR A 50 -4.97 -22.54 -21.87
C TYR A 50 -4.72 -21.46 -20.83
N GLU A 51 -4.06 -21.80 -19.73
CA GLU A 51 -3.73 -20.86 -18.66
C GLU A 51 -2.89 -19.69 -19.19
N LYS A 52 -1.87 -19.98 -20.02
CA LYS A 52 -1.03 -18.94 -20.62
C LYS A 52 -1.83 -17.98 -21.50
N LYS A 53 -2.75 -18.50 -22.32
CA LYS A 53 -3.63 -17.68 -23.17
C LYS A 53 -4.54 -16.80 -22.32
N ILE A 54 -5.20 -17.35 -21.31
CA ILE A 54 -6.04 -16.57 -20.40
C ILE A 54 -5.22 -15.48 -19.69
N GLN A 55 -4.06 -15.80 -19.14
CA GLN A 55 -3.17 -14.83 -18.49
C GLN A 55 -2.73 -13.69 -19.44
N GLU A 56 -2.45 -14.01 -20.71
CA GLU A 56 -2.15 -12.99 -21.71
C GLU A 56 -3.32 -12.03 -21.92
N MET A 57 -4.54 -12.54 -21.94
CA MET A 57 -5.74 -11.71 -22.10
C MET A 57 -6.02 -10.85 -20.86
N TYR A 58 -5.85 -11.40 -19.64
CA TYR A 58 -5.89 -10.64 -18.39
C TYR A 58 -4.89 -9.48 -18.42
N LYS A 59 -3.66 -9.74 -18.90
CA LYS A 59 -2.64 -8.69 -19.04
C LYS A 59 -3.08 -7.63 -20.05
N ARG A 60 -3.57 -8.03 -21.22
CA ARG A 60 -4.01 -7.09 -22.29
C ARG A 60 -5.19 -6.21 -21.84
N VAL A 61 -6.21 -6.80 -21.22
CA VAL A 61 -7.40 -6.05 -20.76
C VAL A 61 -7.03 -5.08 -19.64
N THR A 62 -6.20 -5.53 -18.68
CA THR A 62 -5.75 -4.68 -17.57
C THR A 62 -4.85 -3.55 -18.05
N GLU A 63 -3.98 -3.80 -19.03
CA GLU A 63 -3.13 -2.75 -19.60
C GLU A 63 -3.94 -1.69 -20.34
N THR A 64 -4.98 -2.11 -21.07
CA THR A 64 -5.93 -1.19 -21.71
C THR A 64 -6.67 -0.33 -20.69
N LEU A 65 -7.08 -0.94 -19.56
CA LEU A 65 -7.72 -0.23 -18.45
C LEU A 65 -6.77 0.80 -17.82
N LYS A 66 -5.49 0.43 -17.60
CA LYS A 66 -4.45 1.34 -17.12
C LYS A 66 -4.21 2.51 -18.05
N GLN A 67 -4.14 2.27 -19.36
CA GLN A 67 -3.97 3.34 -20.36
C GLN A 67 -5.12 4.35 -20.31
N ARG A 68 -6.37 3.88 -20.16
CA ARG A 68 -7.54 4.75 -19.98
C ARG A 68 -7.47 5.58 -18.70
N ALA A 69 -7.07 4.96 -17.58
CA ALA A 69 -6.87 5.68 -16.32
C ALA A 69 -5.70 6.70 -16.41
N GLN A 70 -4.63 6.38 -17.15
CA GLN A 70 -3.49 7.27 -17.35
C GLN A 70 -3.87 8.49 -18.19
N ALA A 71 -4.77 8.34 -19.16
CA ALA A 71 -5.26 9.46 -19.98
C ALA A 71 -5.91 10.57 -19.14
N ILE A 72 -6.47 10.22 -17.98
CA ILE A 72 -7.04 11.17 -17.00
C ILE A 72 -6.11 11.42 -15.80
N ARG A 73 -4.84 11.01 -15.90
CA ARG A 73 -3.80 11.17 -14.87
C ARG A 73 -4.17 10.59 -13.50
N ALA A 74 -5.00 9.55 -13.45
CA ALA A 74 -5.28 8.86 -12.21
C ALA A 74 -4.01 8.19 -11.65
N ASP A 75 -3.94 8.07 -10.32
CA ASP A 75 -2.81 7.46 -9.62
C ASP A 75 -2.98 5.94 -9.50
N ALA A 76 -4.24 5.51 -9.35
CA ALA A 76 -4.60 4.11 -9.13
C ALA A 76 -5.97 3.75 -9.74
N ILE A 77 -6.23 2.45 -9.82
CA ILE A 77 -7.55 1.87 -10.11
C ILE A 77 -7.92 0.97 -8.93
N ILE A 78 -9.08 1.18 -8.33
CA ILE A 78 -9.64 0.35 -7.25
C ILE A 78 -10.85 -0.44 -7.76
N GLY A 79 -11.25 -1.47 -7.01
CA GLY A 79 -12.42 -2.28 -7.32
C GLY A 79 -12.33 -2.96 -8.68
N LEU A 80 -11.14 -3.41 -9.07
CA LEU A 80 -10.95 -4.18 -10.30
C LEU A 80 -11.81 -5.45 -10.25
N SER A 81 -12.73 -5.59 -11.19
CA SER A 81 -13.41 -6.85 -11.52
C SER A 81 -13.03 -7.25 -12.94
N VAL A 82 -12.87 -8.56 -13.16
CA VAL A 82 -12.63 -9.10 -14.50
C VAL A 82 -13.54 -10.30 -14.70
N ASP A 83 -14.39 -10.20 -15.71
CA ASP A 83 -15.40 -11.19 -16.05
C ASP A 83 -15.11 -11.76 -17.44
N ILE A 84 -15.44 -13.03 -17.63
CA ILE A 84 -15.30 -13.74 -18.90
C ILE A 84 -16.67 -14.26 -19.32
N ASP A 85 -17.18 -13.73 -20.42
CA ASP A 85 -18.48 -14.07 -20.98
C ASP A 85 -18.33 -14.83 -22.30
N GLU A 86 -19.20 -15.82 -22.52
CA GLU A 86 -19.32 -16.46 -23.82
C GLU A 86 -20.27 -15.66 -24.72
N ILE A 87 -19.80 -15.29 -25.91
CA ILE A 87 -20.55 -14.57 -26.95
C ILE A 87 -20.62 -15.44 -28.21
N SER A 88 -21.19 -16.64 -28.09
CA SER A 88 -21.26 -17.60 -29.19
C SER A 88 -22.38 -17.30 -30.20
N GLY A 89 -22.13 -17.60 -31.48
CA GLY A 89 -23.10 -17.43 -32.56
C GLY A 89 -22.70 -18.14 -33.86
N LYS A 90 -23.68 -18.72 -34.57
CA LYS A 90 -23.52 -19.35 -35.92
C LYS A 90 -22.32 -20.31 -36.07
N GLY A 91 -22.01 -21.09 -35.03
CA GLY A 91 -20.95 -22.12 -35.08
C GLY A 91 -19.55 -21.65 -34.68
N SER A 92 -19.37 -20.39 -34.29
CA SER A 92 -18.13 -19.87 -33.70
C SER A 92 -18.33 -19.58 -32.21
N GLN A 93 -17.54 -20.23 -31.35
CA GLN A 93 -17.45 -19.91 -29.93
C GLN A 93 -16.47 -18.75 -29.75
N MET A 94 -16.94 -17.63 -29.23
CA MET A 94 -16.10 -16.48 -28.90
C MET A 94 -16.27 -16.16 -27.43
N PHE A 95 -15.21 -15.67 -26.80
CA PHE A 95 -15.23 -15.25 -25.40
C PHE A 95 -14.86 -13.78 -25.31
N MET A 96 -15.59 -13.02 -24.50
CA MET A 96 -15.27 -11.65 -24.17
C MET A 96 -14.72 -11.60 -22.75
N ILE A 97 -13.57 -10.96 -22.59
CA ILE A 97 -13.01 -10.64 -21.27
C ILE A 97 -13.23 -9.16 -21.04
N THR A 98 -13.94 -8.84 -19.97
CA THR A 98 -14.31 -7.48 -19.58
C THR A 98 -13.63 -7.17 -18.26
N ALA A 99 -12.85 -6.09 -18.19
CA ALA A 99 -12.32 -5.56 -16.94
C ALA A 99 -12.99 -4.22 -16.63
N VAL A 100 -13.43 -4.04 -15.39
CA VAL A 100 -14.00 -2.78 -14.89
C VAL A 100 -13.27 -2.34 -13.64
N GLY A 101 -13.18 -1.04 -13.42
CA GLY A 101 -12.62 -0.48 -12.20
C GLY A 101 -12.76 1.03 -12.13
N THR A 102 -12.52 1.59 -10.95
CA THR A 102 -12.68 3.01 -10.68
C THR A 102 -11.31 3.68 -10.59
N PRO A 103 -10.95 4.58 -11.53
CA PRO A 103 -9.72 5.34 -11.43
C PRO A 103 -9.83 6.38 -10.31
N VAL A 104 -8.79 6.48 -9.49
CA VAL A 104 -8.76 7.38 -8.34
C VAL A 104 -7.47 8.20 -8.31
N HIS A 105 -7.57 9.41 -7.77
CA HIS A 105 -6.40 10.20 -7.37
C HIS A 105 -6.15 9.98 -5.89
N LEU A 106 -4.88 9.84 -5.53
CA LEU A 106 -4.45 9.66 -4.15
C LEU A 106 -3.98 11.00 -3.61
N LYS A 107 -4.20 11.22 -2.31
CA LYS A 107 -3.63 12.35 -1.61
C LYS A 107 -2.11 12.20 -1.62
N GLU A 108 -1.40 13.30 -1.84
CA GLU A 108 0.03 13.32 -1.62
C GLU A 108 0.29 12.97 -0.16
N VAL A 109 1.16 11.99 0.06
CA VAL A 109 1.69 11.75 1.40
C VAL A 109 2.54 12.97 1.70
N ALA A 110 2.15 13.76 2.70
CA ALA A 110 2.96 14.86 3.18
C ALA A 110 4.34 14.27 3.51
N ARG A 111 5.32 14.55 2.64
CA ARG A 111 6.72 14.34 3.01
C ARG A 111 6.92 15.33 4.14
N VAL A 112 7.08 14.84 5.36
CA VAL A 112 7.63 15.66 6.44
C VAL A 112 8.90 16.27 5.84
N PRO A 113 8.98 17.60 5.68
CA PRO A 113 10.22 18.20 5.25
C PRO A 113 11.26 17.73 6.25
N MET A 114 12.18 16.89 5.80
CA MET A 114 13.43 16.73 6.52
C MET A 114 14.05 18.11 6.42
N GLU A 115 13.89 18.93 7.45
CA GLU A 115 14.77 20.07 7.63
C GLU A 115 16.17 19.46 7.56
N LYS A 116 16.90 19.80 6.48
CA LYS A 116 18.33 19.60 6.47
C LYS A 116 18.86 20.50 7.56
N GLN A 117 18.93 19.97 8.77
CA GLN A 117 19.88 20.48 9.72
C GLN A 117 21.23 20.03 9.17
N ASP A 118 21.96 20.98 8.57
CA ASP A 118 23.30 20.80 8.01
C ASP A 118 24.37 20.55 9.11
N ASP A 119 23.96 19.97 10.24
CA ASP A 119 24.87 19.43 11.23
C ASP A 119 24.85 17.92 11.08
N LEU A 120 26.03 17.35 10.81
CA LEU A 120 26.33 15.94 11.00
C LEU A 120 25.51 15.43 12.20
N LEU A 121 24.76 14.34 12.03
CA LEU A 121 24.07 13.66 13.12
C LEU A 121 25.02 13.57 14.32
N ASP A 122 24.80 14.43 15.31
CA ASP A 122 25.71 14.53 16.44
C ASP A 122 25.61 13.22 17.22
N GLY A 123 26.72 12.49 17.30
CA GLY A 123 26.79 11.24 18.03
C GLY A 123 26.36 11.43 19.48
N GLU A 124 26.57 12.61 20.04
CA GLU A 124 26.11 12.98 21.37
C GLU A 124 24.57 13.05 21.43
N LEU A 125 23.91 13.71 20.47
CA LEU A 125 22.46 13.79 20.42
C LEU A 125 21.81 12.41 20.22
N ILE A 126 22.41 11.54 19.40
CA ILE A 126 21.95 10.15 19.24
C ILE A 126 22.06 9.40 20.57
N GLN A 127 23.20 9.51 21.26
CA GLN A 127 23.39 8.85 22.56
C GLN A 127 22.42 9.37 23.61
N GLN A 128 22.16 10.68 23.63
CA GLN A 128 21.19 11.30 24.53
C GLN A 128 19.77 10.80 24.25
N LYS A 129 19.35 10.69 22.99
CA LYS A 129 18.04 10.14 22.61
C LYS A 129 17.87 8.67 22.95
N VAL A 130 18.87 7.83 22.63
CA VAL A 130 18.85 6.40 22.99
C VAL A 130 18.79 6.22 24.51
N ARG A 131 19.56 7.04 25.26
CA ARG A 131 19.51 7.03 26.72
C ARG A 131 18.15 7.48 27.24
N ALA A 132 17.50 8.45 26.60
CA ALA A 132 16.17 8.90 26.97
C ALA A 132 15.10 7.82 26.79
N ASP A 133 15.12 7.09 25.67
CA ASP A 133 14.21 5.97 25.43
C ASP A 133 14.35 4.89 26.53
N ILE A 134 15.58 4.52 26.87
CA ILE A 134 15.86 3.53 27.94
C ILE A 134 15.34 4.03 29.29
N ILE A 135 15.49 5.31 29.61
CA ILE A 135 15.01 5.88 30.87
C ILE A 135 13.48 5.85 30.92
N LEU A 136 12.80 6.23 29.84
CA LEU A 136 11.33 6.27 29.77
C LEU A 136 10.70 4.86 29.79
N GLU A 137 11.41 3.85 29.31
CA GLU A 137 10.99 2.45 29.45
C GLU A 137 11.06 1.96 30.90
N ASN A 138 12.10 2.37 31.64
CA ASN A 138 12.37 1.87 32.98
C ASN A 138 11.70 2.70 34.09
N TYR A 139 11.41 3.97 33.85
CA TYR A 139 10.86 4.89 34.84
C TYR A 139 9.59 5.55 34.33
N LYS A 140 8.47 5.21 34.99
CA LYS A 140 7.14 5.81 34.72
C LYS A 140 6.76 6.92 35.70
N SER A 141 7.55 7.10 36.76
CA SER A 141 7.42 8.17 37.75
C SER A 141 8.80 8.50 38.32
N VAL A 142 8.92 9.67 38.94
CA VAL A 142 10.18 10.18 39.52
C VAL A 142 10.51 9.59 40.89
N GLU A 143 9.57 8.91 41.55
CA GLU A 143 9.65 8.46 42.94
C GLU A 143 10.78 7.46 43.23
N PHE A 144 11.21 6.69 42.22
CA PHE A 144 12.25 5.66 42.34
C PHE A 144 13.50 5.96 41.53
N MET A 145 13.63 7.20 41.05
CA MET A 145 14.72 7.59 40.17
C MET A 145 16.01 7.84 40.97
N ASN A 146 17.13 7.32 40.49
CA ASN A 146 18.42 7.65 41.08
C ASN A 146 18.85 9.08 40.70
N LYS A 147 19.76 9.65 41.50
CA LYS A 147 20.20 11.03 41.35
C LYS A 147 20.79 11.33 39.97
N ASP A 148 21.60 10.41 39.43
CA ASP A 148 22.26 10.59 38.12
C ASP A 148 21.25 10.63 36.96
N THR A 149 20.16 9.87 37.06
CA THR A 149 19.09 9.85 36.07
C THR A 149 18.25 11.13 36.15
N ALA A 150 17.96 11.59 37.36
CA ALA A 150 17.26 12.85 37.59
C ALA A 150 18.07 14.06 37.08
N GLU A 151 19.38 14.07 37.32
CA GLU A 151 20.29 15.12 36.85
C GLU A 151 20.39 15.13 35.32
N PHE A 152 20.50 13.96 34.69
CA PHE A 152 20.47 13.85 33.23
C PHE A 152 19.17 14.39 32.64
N ILE A 153 18.01 14.01 33.18
CA ILE A 153 16.71 14.51 32.72
C ILE A 153 16.64 16.04 32.81
N ALA A 154 17.00 16.60 33.96
CA ALA A 154 16.92 18.04 34.21
C ALA A 154 17.86 18.87 33.31
N THR A 155 19.00 18.30 32.90
CA THR A 155 20.03 19.02 32.15
C THR A 155 20.03 18.73 30.65
N SER A 156 19.41 17.62 30.21
CA SER A 156 19.41 17.19 28.81
C SER A 156 18.65 18.13 27.85
N GLY A 157 17.67 18.89 28.36
CA GLY A 157 16.83 19.76 27.52
C GLY A 157 15.96 19.00 26.50
N LEU A 158 15.84 17.68 26.63
CA LEU A 158 15.05 16.82 25.75
C LEU A 158 13.56 16.92 26.07
N ARG A 159 12.72 17.07 25.04
CA ARG A 159 11.26 17.23 25.19
C ARG A 159 10.59 15.96 25.67
N GLU A 160 11.21 14.81 25.41
CA GLU A 160 10.76 13.48 25.79
C GLU A 160 10.56 13.35 27.32
N PHE A 161 11.23 14.20 28.10
CA PHE A 161 11.11 14.21 29.56
C PHE A 161 10.15 15.27 30.13
N GLU A 162 9.49 16.08 29.31
CA GLU A 162 8.61 17.17 29.79
C GLU A 162 7.59 16.69 30.83
N LEU A 163 6.98 15.53 30.62
CA LEU A 163 6.01 14.94 31.55
C LEU A 163 6.63 14.59 32.91
N LEU A 164 7.82 13.96 32.92
CA LEU A 164 8.51 13.59 34.15
C LEU A 164 8.99 14.83 34.92
N VAL A 165 9.43 15.87 34.22
CA VAL A 165 9.84 17.14 34.84
C VAL A 165 8.65 17.85 35.46
N VAL A 166 7.50 17.90 34.77
CA VAL A 166 6.26 18.48 35.30
C VAL A 166 5.77 17.69 36.52
N GLU A 167 5.83 16.36 36.48
CA GLU A 167 5.47 15.49 37.61
C GLU A 167 6.37 15.77 38.83
N ALA A 168 7.70 15.89 38.62
CA ALA A 168 8.66 16.20 39.69
C ALA A 168 8.40 17.56 40.34
N ILE A 169 8.13 18.59 39.53
CA ILE A 169 7.80 19.94 40.02
C ILE A 169 6.53 19.87 40.88
N ASN A 170 5.46 19.24 40.39
CA ASN A 170 4.21 19.11 41.12
C ASN A 170 4.37 18.35 42.44
N TRP A 171 5.21 17.30 42.48
CA TRP A 171 5.52 16.57 43.70
C TRP A 171 6.23 17.45 44.73
N SER A 172 7.20 18.28 44.31
CA SER A 172 7.92 19.20 45.21
C SER A 172 7.08 20.35 45.78
N VAL A 173 6.00 20.75 45.10
CA VAL A 173 5.12 21.86 45.52
C VAL A 173 3.95 21.36 46.36
N GLY A 174 3.63 20.06 46.28
CA GLY A 174 2.54 19.41 47.03
C GLY A 174 2.95 18.74 48.35
N ALA A 175 4.22 18.81 48.73
CA ALA A 175 4.79 18.24 49.98
C ALA A 175 5.03 19.30 51.06
#